data_AF-A0AA96R4C2-F1
#
_entry.id   AF-A0AA96R4C2-F1
#
_cell.length_a   1.000
_cell.length_b   1.000
_cell.length_c   1.000
_cell.angle_alpha   90.00
_cell.angle_beta   90.00
_cell.angle_gamma   90.00
#
_symmetry.space_group_name_H-M   'P 1'
#
loop_
_entity.id
_entity.type
_entity.pdbx_description
1 polymer ?
#
loop_
_entity_poly.entity_id
_entity_poly.type
_entity_poly.pdbx_seq_one_letter_code
_entity_poly.pdbx_strand_id
1 'polypeptide(L)'
;MAELLSVRLAPEWITDCLWVLRAGDVIRENCSPDRLAAGHGVPADLAAAIEAWDDEFQAVFVSDDPMSSGFPDEPTTAAWRARGESLAGRLAAVLGVRVEFHVAGYDRVFTP
;
A
#
# COMPACT_ATOMS: atom_id res chain seq x y z
N MET A 1 -6.86 -4.75 -20.15
CA MET A 1 -6.25 -3.78 -19.22
C MET A 1 -4.82 -3.54 -19.64
N ALA A 2 -4.29 -2.34 -19.41
CA ALA A 2 -2.88 -2.06 -19.67
C ALA A 2 -2.00 -2.95 -18.78
N GLU A 3 -0.82 -3.31 -19.29
CA GLU A 3 0.19 -4.07 -18.55
C GLU A 3 0.59 -3.33 -17.28
N LEU A 4 0.62 -4.03 -16.15
CA LEU A 4 1.10 -3.48 -14.89
C LEU A 4 2.62 -3.54 -14.87
N LEU A 5 3.29 -2.40 -14.65
CA LEU A 5 4.75 -2.32 -14.65
C LEU A 5 5.31 -2.34 -13.23
N SER A 6 4.64 -1.68 -12.29
CA SER A 6 5.02 -1.70 -10.87
C SER A 6 3.92 -1.16 -9.97
N VAL A 7 4.00 -1.49 -8.69
CA VAL A 7 3.10 -0.97 -7.65
C VAL A 7 3.93 -0.26 -6.58
N ARG A 8 3.36 0.78 -5.97
CA ARG A 8 3.82 1.34 -4.70
C ARG A 8 2.70 1.18 -3.67
N LEU A 9 3.00 0.52 -2.56
CA LEU A 9 2.18 0.51 -1.35
C LEU A 9 2.67 1.67 -0.46
N ALA A 10 1.92 2.76 -0.47
CA ALA A 10 2.20 3.99 0.27
C ALA A 10 0.88 4.57 0.80
N PRO A 11 0.59 4.42 2.09
CA PRO A 11 -0.62 4.91 2.69
C PRO A 11 -0.52 6.44 2.80
N GLU A 12 -1.61 7.12 2.49
CA GLU A 12 -1.72 8.57 2.51
C GLU A 12 -3.10 8.92 3.10
N TRP A 13 -3.22 10.07 3.78
CA TRP A 13 -4.47 10.43 4.43
C TRP A 13 -5.61 10.57 3.43
N ILE A 14 -6.75 9.91 3.70
CA ILE A 14 -8.01 10.06 2.94
C ILE A 14 -7.86 9.64 1.47
N THR A 15 -6.95 8.70 1.17
CA THR A 15 -6.77 8.14 -0.18
C THR A 15 -6.36 6.67 -0.10
N ASP A 16 -6.56 5.92 -1.18
CA ASP A 16 -6.15 4.51 -1.21
C ASP A 16 -4.63 4.37 -1.07
N CYS A 17 -4.16 3.28 -0.46
CA CYS A 17 -2.75 3.04 -0.21
C CYS A 17 -1.92 2.54 -1.41
N LEU A 18 -2.52 2.28 -2.58
CA LEU A 18 -1.78 1.75 -3.73
C LEU A 18 -1.65 2.76 -4.87
N TRP A 19 -0.46 2.77 -5.45
CA TRP A 19 -0.06 3.64 -6.56
C TRP A 19 0.55 2.79 -7.67
N VAL A 20 -0.19 2.62 -8.76
CA VAL A 20 0.13 1.68 -9.83
C VAL A 20 0.67 2.40 -11.05
N LEU A 21 1.71 1.86 -11.66
CA LEU A 21 2.23 2.32 -12.95
C LEU A 21 1.92 1.26 -13.99
N ARG A 22 1.20 1.63 -15.05
CA ARG A 22 0.88 0.76 -16.17
C ARG A 22 1.54 1.24 -17.45
N ALA A 23 1.61 0.37 -18.46
CA ALA A 23 2.14 0.72 -19.76
C ALA A 23 1.33 1.86 -20.39
N GLY A 24 2.00 2.98 -20.69
CA GLY A 24 1.40 4.20 -21.23
C GLY A 24 1.15 5.29 -20.19
N ASP A 25 1.22 4.97 -18.89
CA ASP A 25 1.10 5.97 -17.83
C ASP A 25 2.35 6.85 -17.77
N VAL A 26 2.16 8.16 -17.55
CA VAL A 26 3.26 9.11 -17.33
C VAL A 26 3.69 9.11 -15.85
N ILE A 27 2.74 8.89 -14.94
CA ILE A 27 2.93 8.84 -13.49
C ILE A 27 2.10 7.70 -12.89
N ARG A 28 2.40 7.32 -11.65
CA ARG A 28 1.56 6.35 -10.93
C ARG A 28 0.16 6.92 -10.68
N GLU A 29 -0.85 6.09 -10.85
CA GLU A 29 -2.23 6.42 -10.51
C GLU A 29 -2.63 5.78 -9.18
N ASN A 30 -3.46 6.46 -8.40
CA ASN A 30 -4.07 5.90 -7.20
C ASN A 30 -5.02 4.73 -7.57
N CYS A 31 -5.02 3.69 -6.75
CA CYS A 31 -5.81 2.48 -6.97
C CYS A 31 -6.19 1.85 -5.64
N SER A 32 -7.45 1.45 -5.49
CA SER A 32 -7.84 0.62 -4.35
C SER A 32 -7.31 -0.82 -4.48
N PRO A 33 -7.11 -1.54 -3.35
CA PRO A 33 -6.81 -2.97 -3.35
C PRO A 33 -7.82 -3.81 -4.13
N ASP A 34 -9.11 -3.50 -4.01
CA ASP A 34 -10.18 -4.18 -4.76
C ASP A 34 -10.05 -3.99 -6.28
N ARG A 35 -9.71 -2.77 -6.72
CA ARG A 35 -9.50 -2.48 -8.14
C ARG A 35 -8.25 -3.19 -8.66
N LEU A 36 -7.19 -3.28 -7.85
CA LEU A 36 -5.98 -4.04 -8.19
C LEU A 36 -6.30 -5.54 -8.31
N ALA A 37 -7.11 -6.10 -7.40
CA ALA A 37 -7.54 -7.50 -7.43
C ALA A 37 -8.36 -7.83 -8.68
N ALA A 38 -9.41 -7.05 -8.94
CA ALA A 38 -10.24 -7.21 -10.12
C ALA A 38 -9.44 -7.05 -11.42
N GLY A 39 -8.40 -6.20 -11.40
CA GLY A 39 -7.64 -5.86 -12.59
C GLY A 39 -6.43 -6.72 -12.90
N HIS A 40 -5.80 -7.29 -11.88
CA HIS A 40 -4.46 -7.89 -12.04
C HIS A 40 -4.33 -9.25 -11.33
N GLY A 41 -5.45 -9.84 -10.88
CA GLY A 41 -5.46 -11.20 -10.34
C GLY A 41 -4.87 -11.33 -8.94
N VAL A 42 -4.88 -10.25 -8.15
CA VAL A 42 -4.53 -10.32 -6.72
C VAL A 42 -5.59 -11.14 -5.99
N PRO A 43 -5.20 -12.14 -5.16
CA PRO A 43 -6.14 -12.86 -4.31
C PRO A 43 -6.95 -11.91 -3.42
N ALA A 44 -8.26 -12.17 -3.31
CA ALA A 44 -9.16 -11.30 -2.56
C ALA A 44 -8.79 -11.18 -1.07
N ASP A 45 -8.23 -12.23 -0.48
CA ASP A 45 -7.73 -12.21 0.90
C ASP A 45 -6.50 -11.31 1.08
N LEU A 46 -5.62 -11.23 0.07
CA LEU A 46 -4.48 -10.31 0.08
C LEU A 46 -4.94 -8.86 -0.11
N ALA A 47 -5.90 -8.61 -0.99
CA ALA A 47 -6.48 -7.27 -1.17
C ALA A 47 -7.15 -6.79 0.12
N ALA A 48 -7.98 -7.62 0.76
CA ALA A 48 -8.62 -7.30 2.04
C ALA A 48 -7.60 -7.09 3.17
N ALA A 49 -6.49 -7.83 3.18
CA ALA A 49 -5.42 -7.64 4.16
C ALA A 49 -4.65 -6.32 3.97
N ILE A 50 -4.52 -5.85 2.73
CA ILE A 50 -3.94 -4.54 2.42
C ILE A 50 -4.90 -3.42 2.83
N GLU A 51 -6.19 -3.57 2.53
CA GLU A 51 -7.24 -2.62 2.95
C GLU A 51 -7.25 -2.48 4.48
N ALA A 52 -7.33 -3.58 5.21
CA ALA A 52 -7.34 -3.56 6.67
C ALA A 52 -6.06 -2.95 7.27
N TRP A 53 -4.92 -3.08 6.58
CA TRP A 53 -3.67 -2.46 6.99
C TRP A 53 -3.68 -0.94 6.77
N ASP A 54 -4.31 -0.46 5.70
CA ASP A 54 -4.51 0.98 5.48
C ASP A 54 -5.58 1.55 6.43
N ASP A 55 -6.67 0.83 6.69
CA ASP A 55 -7.70 1.22 7.66
C ASP A 55 -7.11 1.51 9.05
N GLU A 56 -6.13 0.72 9.50
CA GLU A 56 -5.41 0.98 10.75
C GLU A 56 -4.62 2.30 10.71
N PHE A 57 -4.06 2.67 9.56
CA PHE A 57 -3.40 3.96 9.36
C PHE A 57 -4.44 5.09 9.33
N GLN A 58 -5.51 4.97 8.55
CA GLN A 58 -6.56 5.98 8.51
C GLN A 58 -7.24 6.18 9.88
N ALA A 59 -7.34 5.14 10.71
CA ALA A 59 -7.92 5.24 12.04
C ALA A 59 -7.14 6.13 13.01
N VAL A 60 -5.84 6.38 12.76
CA VAL A 60 -5.01 7.29 13.57
C VAL A 60 -4.93 8.70 12.99
N PHE A 61 -5.67 8.98 11.92
CA PHE A 61 -5.77 10.32 11.34
C PHE A 61 -6.69 11.22 12.18
N VAL A 62 -6.18 12.39 12.56
CA VAL A 62 -6.92 13.42 13.28
C VAL A 62 -7.23 14.56 12.32
N SER A 63 -8.44 14.58 11.75
CA SER A 63 -8.80 15.55 10.69
C SER A 63 -8.69 17.01 11.13
N ASP A 64 -9.00 17.29 12.39
CA ASP A 64 -9.02 18.64 12.96
C ASP A 64 -7.61 19.13 13.33
N ASP A 65 -6.65 18.21 13.46
CA ASP A 65 -5.24 18.49 13.70
C ASP A 65 -4.36 17.43 13.02
N PRO A 66 -4.18 17.51 11.69
CA PRO A 66 -3.43 16.51 10.94
C PRO A 66 -2.01 16.29 11.45
N MET A 67 -1.41 17.30 12.09
CA MET A 67 -0.05 17.24 12.64
C MET A 67 0.07 16.35 13.87
N SER A 68 -1.02 16.08 14.59
CA SER A 68 -1.03 15.12 15.70
C SER A 68 -1.43 13.70 15.28
N SER A 69 -1.70 13.48 14.00
CA SER A 69 -1.96 12.14 13.46
C SER A 69 -0.74 11.24 13.63
N GLY A 70 -0.98 9.99 14.03
CA GLY A 70 0.08 9.02 14.19
C GLY A 70 -0.26 7.91 15.17
N PHE A 71 0.49 6.82 15.07
CA PHE A 71 0.38 5.72 16.02
C PHE A 71 0.80 6.17 17.42
N PRO A 72 0.24 5.55 18.48
CA PRO A 72 0.44 5.98 19.87
C PRO A 72 1.89 5.84 20.36
N ASP A 73 2.65 4.90 19.78
CA ASP A 73 4.04 4.65 20.17
C ASP A 73 4.87 3.99 19.05
N GLU A 74 6.19 3.97 19.24
CA GLU A 74 7.14 3.36 18.31
C GLU A 74 6.92 1.84 18.11
N PRO A 75 6.66 1.02 19.15
CA PRO A 75 6.36 -0.40 18.96
C PRO A 75 5.14 -0.66 18.07
N THR A 76 4.07 0.11 18.24
CA THR A 76 2.86 0.01 17.41
C THR A 76 3.17 0.37 15.95
N THR A 77 3.91 1.46 15.74
CA THR A 77 4.37 1.88 14.41
C THR A 77 5.22 0.79 13.75
N ALA A 78 6.16 0.19 14.50
CA ALA A 78 7.05 -0.84 13.99
C ALA A 78 6.29 -2.14 13.63
N ALA A 79 5.30 -2.53 14.43
CA ALA A 79 4.46 -3.70 14.18
C ALA A 79 3.56 -3.50 12.95
N TRP A 80 2.93 -2.33 12.82
CA TRP A 80 2.15 -1.98 11.62
C TRP A 80 3.03 -1.97 10.36
N ARG A 81 4.22 -1.35 10.43
CA ARG A 81 5.18 -1.34 9.32
C ARG A 81 5.59 -2.75 8.90
N ALA A 82 5.96 -3.60 9.85
CA ALA A 82 6.38 -4.98 9.56
C ALA A 82 5.28 -5.80 8.87
N ARG A 83 4.01 -5.56 9.21
CA ARG A 83 2.87 -6.16 8.50
C ARG A 83 2.77 -5.64 7.07
N GLY A 84 2.91 -4.32 6.85
CA GLY A 84 2.94 -3.71 5.53
C GLY A 84 4.06 -4.26 4.63
N GLU A 85 5.26 -4.43 5.18
CA GLU A 85 6.40 -5.05 4.47
C GLU A 85 6.07 -6.49 4.01
N SER A 86 5.46 -7.28 4.88
CA SER A 86 5.04 -8.66 4.54
C SER A 86 3.99 -8.67 3.42
N LEU A 87 3.02 -7.75 3.47
CA LEU A 87 2.01 -7.58 2.43
C LEU A 87 2.63 -7.15 1.10
N ALA A 88 3.55 -6.19 1.10
CA ALA A 88 4.25 -5.74 -0.10
C ALA A 88 5.07 -6.87 -0.76
N GLY A 89 5.77 -7.68 0.04
CA GLY A 89 6.50 -8.85 -0.46
C GLY A 89 5.59 -9.89 -1.10
N ARG A 90 4.45 -10.21 -0.45
CA ARG A 90 3.43 -11.11 -1.02
C ARG A 90 2.85 -10.55 -2.32
N LEU A 91 2.59 -9.24 -2.36
CA LEU A 91 2.04 -8.56 -3.53
C LEU A 91 3.02 -8.62 -4.72
N ALA A 92 4.33 -8.43 -4.49
CA ALA A 92 5.35 -8.56 -5.52
C ALA A 92 5.40 -9.97 -6.11
N ALA A 93 5.38 -11.00 -5.25
CA ALA A 93 5.40 -12.39 -5.67
C ALA A 93 4.15 -12.77 -6.48
N VAL A 94 2.97 -12.30 -6.07
CA VAL A 94 1.70 -12.56 -6.76
C VAL A 94 1.64 -11.88 -8.12
N LEU A 95 2.02 -10.61 -8.19
CA LEU A 95 1.87 -9.81 -9.41
C LEU A 95 2.99 -10.05 -10.42
N GLY A 96 4.14 -10.57 -9.99
CA GLY A 96 5.30 -10.71 -10.87
C GLY A 96 5.91 -9.36 -11.28
N VAL A 97 5.69 -8.30 -10.49
CA VAL A 97 6.23 -6.95 -10.73
C VAL A 97 6.93 -6.40 -9.49
N ARG A 98 7.74 -5.35 -9.68
CA ARG A 98 8.34 -4.58 -8.59
C ARG A 98 7.26 -3.94 -7.72
N VAL A 99 7.35 -4.11 -6.41
CA VAL A 99 6.54 -3.40 -5.42
C VAL A 99 7.44 -2.55 -4.53
N GLU A 100 7.17 -1.25 -4.47
CA GLU A 100 7.81 -0.35 -3.52
C GLU A 100 6.90 -0.21 -2.28
N PHE A 101 7.46 -0.26 -1.09
CA PHE A 101 6.79 0.00 0.17
C PHE A 101 7.34 1.29 0.77
N HIS A 102 6.48 2.30 0.95
CA HIS A 102 6.87 3.61 1.46
C HIS A 102 5.97 3.94 2.64
N VAL A 103 6.57 4.21 3.79
CA VAL A 103 5.88 4.76 4.97
C VAL A 103 6.78 5.82 5.60
N ALA A 104 6.25 6.60 6.55
CA ALA A 104 7.01 7.69 7.17
C ALA A 104 8.39 7.23 7.69
N GLY A 105 9.45 7.80 7.11
CA GLY A 105 10.85 7.52 7.50
C GLY A 105 11.36 6.13 7.10
N TYR A 106 10.65 5.38 6.26
CA TYR A 106 11.06 4.03 5.87
C TYR A 106 10.59 3.64 4.46
N ASP A 107 11.56 3.25 3.64
CA ASP A 107 11.31 2.75 2.28
C ASP A 107 11.96 1.37 2.10
N ARG A 108 11.24 0.48 1.41
CA ARG A 108 11.76 -0.83 1.01
C ARG A 108 11.24 -1.23 -0.36
N VAL A 109 12.03 -2.00 -1.10
CA VAL A 109 11.64 -2.50 -2.42
C VAL A 109 11.61 -4.01 -2.40
N PHE A 110 10.57 -4.58 -3.00
CA PHE A 110 10.38 -5.99 -3.21
C PHE A 110 10.34 -6.27 -4.71
N THR A 111 11.08 -7.30 -5.13
CA THR A 111 11.03 -7.83 -6.49
C THR A 111 10.45 -9.25 -6.43
N PRO A 112 9.82 -9.71 -7.52
CA PRO A 112 9.24 -11.06 -7.61
C PRO A 112 10.27 -12.17 -7.36
#